data_AF-A0A448J6K9-F1
#
_entry.id   AF-A0A448J6K9-F1
#
_cell.length_a   1.000
_cell.length_b   1.000
_cell.length_c   1.000
_cell.angle_alpha   90.00
_cell.angle_beta   90.00
_cell.angle_gamma   90.00
#
_symmetry.space_group_name_H-M   'P 1'
#
loop_
_entity.id
_entity.type
_entity.pdbx_description
1 polymer ?
#
loop_
_entity_poly.entity_id
_entity_poly.type
_entity_poly.pdbx_seq_one_letter_code
_entity_poly.pdbx_strand_id
1 'polypeptide(L)'
;MALPSMAHTPPATENVKLKQSIYETIIKIGATETPILNKIGTSKVSNPLTHSWITDTFEEPKKNANLELSKFVGETKNTTQKTTNATQIFITEAMVSKVLLKANQYGGNEMEYQIGKKTKEHKMDMEYALLGLGRDQDVKESVFKDYIQAQEATSGEMAGFFHYIAKGKDSFTDAKRGNVLAFDEAGDWSGTSTELTEDKLNQIFYRKIFF
;
A
#
# COMPACT_ATOMS: atom_id res chain seq x y z
N MET A 1 -30.90 14.10 -63.51
CA MET A 1 -31.67 14.50 -62.33
C MET A 1 -30.68 14.90 -61.25
N ALA A 2 -30.59 16.19 -60.93
CA ALA A 2 -29.70 16.69 -59.89
C ALA A 2 -30.41 16.60 -58.53
N LEU A 3 -29.77 15.97 -57.56
CA LEU A 3 -30.22 15.96 -56.17
C LEU A 3 -30.08 17.39 -55.62
N PRO A 4 -31.14 18.01 -55.06
CA PRO A 4 -31.02 19.34 -54.48
C PRO A 4 -30.05 19.26 -53.30
N SER A 5 -28.97 20.06 -53.36
CA SER A 5 -28.05 20.19 -52.24
C SER A 5 -28.83 20.82 -51.07
N MET A 6 -29.08 20.03 -50.04
CA MET A 6 -29.69 20.53 -48.80
C MET A 6 -28.65 21.43 -48.12
N ALA A 7 -28.70 22.73 -48.41
CA ALA A 7 -27.94 23.71 -47.65
C ALA A 7 -28.45 23.70 -46.20
N HIS A 8 -27.54 23.74 -45.24
CA HIS A 8 -27.86 23.83 -43.82
C HIS A 8 -28.66 25.10 -43.56
N THR A 9 -29.98 24.96 -43.33
CA THR A 9 -30.84 26.07 -42.91
C THR A 9 -30.67 26.24 -41.40
N PRO A 10 -30.08 27.36 -40.92
CA PRO A 10 -30.01 27.61 -39.49
C PRO A 10 -31.44 27.73 -38.94
N PRO A 11 -31.75 27.13 -37.77
CA PRO A 11 -33.08 27.19 -37.20
C PRO A 11 -33.51 28.64 -36.94
N ALA A 12 -34.75 28.98 -37.29
CA ALA A 12 -35.29 30.34 -37.20
C ALA A 12 -35.37 30.87 -35.75
N THR A 13 -35.25 30.00 -34.75
CA THR A 13 -35.10 30.32 -33.32
C THR A 13 -34.49 29.08 -32.65
N GLU A 14 -33.60 29.25 -31.67
CA GLU A 14 -33.10 28.10 -30.90
C GLU A 14 -34.29 27.34 -30.28
N ASN A 15 -34.39 26.04 -30.53
CA ASN A 15 -35.45 25.20 -29.98
C ASN A 15 -35.21 24.98 -28.49
N VAL A 16 -35.61 25.95 -27.65
CA VAL A 16 -35.43 25.97 -26.18
C VAL A 16 -36.06 24.74 -25.47
N LYS A 17 -36.94 24.00 -26.15
CA LYS A 17 -37.63 22.81 -25.61
C LYS A 17 -36.85 21.50 -25.75
N LEU A 18 -35.75 21.48 -26.50
CA LEU A 18 -34.97 20.25 -26.68
C LEU A 18 -34.14 20.01 -25.41
N LYS A 19 -34.49 18.95 -24.65
CA LYS A 19 -33.65 18.48 -23.54
C LYS A 19 -32.35 17.94 -24.12
N GLN A 20 -31.23 18.45 -23.63
CA GLN A 20 -29.91 17.97 -24.03
C GLN A 20 -29.76 16.49 -23.65
N SER A 21 -29.28 15.67 -24.59
CA SER A 21 -29.02 14.25 -24.33
C SER A 21 -27.74 14.15 -23.49
N ILE A 22 -27.90 13.85 -22.19
CA ILE A 22 -26.82 13.67 -21.24
C ILE A 22 -27.05 12.33 -20.54
N TYR A 23 -25.99 11.54 -20.35
CA TYR A 23 -26.06 10.33 -19.55
C TYR A 23 -26.38 10.66 -18.10
N GLU A 24 -27.39 10.00 -17.54
CA GLU A 24 -27.79 10.20 -16.14
C GLU A 24 -26.83 9.54 -15.15
N THR A 25 -25.92 8.67 -15.61
CA THR A 25 -24.90 8.02 -14.78
C THR A 25 -23.53 8.65 -14.97
N ILE A 26 -22.83 8.93 -13.88
CA ILE A 26 -21.46 9.42 -13.90
C ILE A 26 -20.51 8.23 -14.07
N ILE A 27 -19.84 8.15 -15.22
CA ILE A 27 -18.82 7.13 -15.49
C ILE A 27 -17.49 7.59 -14.89
N LYS A 28 -16.90 6.77 -14.01
CA LYS A 28 -15.58 7.01 -13.43
C LYS A 28 -14.54 6.14 -14.15
N ILE A 29 -13.48 6.77 -14.65
CA ILE A 29 -12.35 6.09 -15.28
C ILE A 29 -11.13 6.31 -14.39
N GLY A 30 -10.57 5.22 -13.86
CA GLY A 30 -9.38 5.26 -13.00
C GLY A 30 -9.16 3.93 -12.27
N ALA A 31 -7.90 3.67 -11.88
CA ALA A 31 -7.55 2.55 -11.03
C ALA A 31 -8.10 2.79 -9.61
N THR A 32 -9.26 2.21 -9.29
CA THR A 32 -9.87 2.33 -7.95
C THR A 32 -9.79 1.04 -7.14
N GLU A 33 -9.09 0.04 -7.66
CA GLU A 33 -8.91 -1.23 -6.98
C GLU A 33 -7.73 -1.14 -6.01
N THR A 34 -7.94 -1.68 -4.81
CA THR A 34 -6.92 -1.77 -3.76
C THR A 34 -6.53 -3.24 -3.58
N PRO A 35 -5.65 -3.79 -4.44
CA PRO A 35 -5.40 -5.22 -4.52
C PRO A 35 -4.68 -5.79 -3.28
N ILE A 36 -3.85 -4.99 -2.61
CA ILE A 36 -3.08 -5.42 -1.43
C ILE A 36 -4.02 -5.53 -0.23
N LEU A 37 -4.82 -4.48 0.02
CA LEU A 37 -5.79 -4.43 1.11
C LEU A 37 -6.85 -5.53 0.97
N ASN A 38 -7.25 -5.86 -0.26
CA ASN A 38 -8.25 -6.91 -0.52
C ASN A 38 -7.69 -8.34 -0.40
N LYS A 39 -6.37 -8.53 -0.50
CA LYS A 39 -5.73 -9.86 -0.47
C LYS A 39 -5.06 -10.19 0.86
N ILE A 40 -4.70 -9.20 1.66
CA ILE A 40 -4.07 -9.42 2.96
C ILE A 40 -5.10 -9.92 4.00
N GLY A 41 -4.69 -10.88 4.82
CA GLY A 41 -5.52 -11.35 5.94
C GLY A 41 -5.63 -10.28 7.02
N THR A 42 -6.84 -10.06 7.54
CA THR A 42 -7.10 -9.10 8.62
C THR A 42 -7.40 -9.81 9.94
N SER A 43 -6.82 -9.33 11.03
CA SER A 43 -7.14 -9.75 12.40
C SER A 43 -7.54 -8.57 13.26
N LYS A 44 -8.31 -8.83 14.32
CA LYS A 44 -8.72 -7.78 15.26
C LYS A 44 -7.60 -7.52 16.28
N VAL A 45 -7.25 -6.26 16.45
CA VAL A 45 -6.32 -5.80 17.49
C VAL A 45 -7.13 -5.11 18.59
N SER A 46 -6.91 -5.50 19.84
CA SER A 46 -7.62 -4.94 21.01
C SER A 46 -6.94 -3.73 21.64
N ASN A 47 -5.62 -3.57 21.44
CA ASN A 47 -4.88 -2.43 21.94
C ASN A 47 -4.93 -1.27 20.94
N PRO A 48 -5.40 -0.06 21.34
CA PRO A 48 -5.58 1.08 20.43
C PRO A 48 -4.29 1.83 20.07
N LEU A 49 -3.13 1.45 20.63
CA LEU A 49 -1.85 2.15 20.39
C LEU A 49 -0.84 1.31 19.61
N THR A 50 -0.65 0.06 20.00
CA THR A 50 0.38 -0.82 19.43
C THR A 50 -0.08 -2.26 19.35
N HIS A 51 0.36 -2.95 18.30
CA HIS A 51 0.21 -4.38 18.15
C HIS A 51 1.59 -5.05 18.10
N SER A 52 1.80 -6.08 18.91
CA SER A 52 3.03 -6.86 18.92
C SER A 52 2.76 -8.32 18.62
N TRP A 53 3.70 -8.95 17.92
CA TRP A 53 3.73 -10.40 17.71
C TRP A 53 5.10 -10.95 18.09
N ILE A 54 5.12 -12.24 18.40
CA ILE A 54 6.32 -12.94 18.85
C ILE A 54 6.72 -13.96 17.77
N THR A 55 7.98 -13.94 17.41
CA THR A 55 8.58 -14.90 16.47
C THR A 55 9.67 -15.67 17.18
N ASP A 56 9.73 -16.98 16.94
CA ASP A 56 10.79 -17.85 17.42
C ASP A 56 11.47 -18.54 16.24
N THR A 57 12.78 -18.79 16.37
CA THR A 57 13.60 -19.40 15.32
C THR A 57 14.27 -20.64 15.87
N PHE A 58 14.19 -21.74 15.12
CA PHE A 58 14.94 -22.96 15.43
C PHE A 58 16.43 -22.74 15.23
N GLU A 59 17.25 -23.45 16.02
CA GLU A 59 18.69 -23.54 15.77
C GLU A 59 18.95 -24.23 14.42
N GLU A 60 20.03 -23.82 13.75
CA GLU A 60 20.48 -24.48 12.54
C GLU A 60 20.90 -25.94 12.81
N PRO A 61 20.70 -26.85 11.84
CA PRO A 61 21.08 -28.24 11.99
C PRO A 61 22.59 -28.36 12.19
N LYS A 62 23.01 -28.93 13.33
CA LYS A 62 24.42 -29.20 13.67
C LYS A 62 24.71 -30.70 13.65
N LYS A 63 25.98 -31.05 13.44
CA LYS A 63 26.46 -32.44 13.58
C LYS A 63 26.31 -32.89 15.04
N ASN A 64 25.20 -33.57 15.34
CA ASN A 64 24.85 -34.02 16.68
C ASN A 64 25.44 -35.40 16.99
N ALA A 65 26.76 -35.56 16.78
CA ALA A 65 27.47 -36.78 17.15
C ALA A 65 28.08 -36.59 18.54
N ASN A 66 27.59 -37.35 19.53
CA ASN A 66 28.05 -37.28 20.92
C ASN A 66 28.72 -38.59 21.31
N LEU A 67 29.70 -38.52 22.21
CA LEU A 67 30.32 -39.70 22.83
C LEU A 67 29.32 -40.34 23.81
N GLU A 68 29.29 -41.67 23.93
CA GLU A 68 28.26 -42.40 24.70
C GLU A 68 28.15 -42.00 26.19
N LEU A 69 29.16 -41.32 26.75
CA LEU A 69 29.26 -40.96 28.18
C LEU A 69 29.70 -39.50 28.43
N SER A 70 29.51 -38.58 27.49
CA SER A 70 29.82 -37.15 27.72
C SER A 70 28.69 -36.41 28.44
N LYS A 71 29.04 -35.57 29.43
CA LYS A 71 28.08 -34.68 30.13
C LYS A 71 27.45 -33.70 29.13
N PHE A 72 26.12 -33.59 29.16
CA PHE A 72 25.39 -32.58 28.38
C PHE A 72 25.80 -31.17 28.82
N VAL A 73 26.44 -30.42 27.92
CA VAL A 73 26.66 -28.98 28.07
C VAL A 73 25.68 -28.30 27.13
N GLY A 74 24.51 -27.96 27.65
CA GLY A 74 23.50 -27.18 26.93
C GLY A 74 23.35 -25.82 27.60
N GLU A 75 23.53 -24.75 26.84
CA GLU A 75 23.09 -23.41 27.25
C GLU A 75 21.69 -23.19 26.66
N THR A 76 20.72 -22.84 27.51
CA THR A 76 19.39 -22.42 27.04
C THR A 76 19.52 -21.03 26.44
N LYS A 77 19.43 -20.93 25.10
CA LYS A 77 19.34 -19.64 24.41
C LYS A 77 17.87 -19.28 24.27
N ASN A 78 17.50 -18.06 24.68
CA ASN A 78 16.19 -17.50 24.38
C ASN A 78 16.22 -16.91 22.97
N THR A 79 15.63 -17.61 22.01
CA THR A 79 15.55 -17.23 20.59
C THR A 79 14.30 -16.42 20.26
N THR A 80 13.43 -16.19 21.25
CA THR A 80 12.16 -15.50 21.06
C THR A 80 12.36 -13.99 20.88
N GLN A 81 11.88 -13.46 19.76
CA GLN A 81 11.93 -12.03 19.43
C GLN A 81 10.53 -11.42 19.40
N LYS A 82 10.37 -10.25 20.03
CA LYS A 82 9.13 -9.47 20.01
C LYS A 82 9.24 -8.36 18.97
N THR A 83 8.32 -8.35 18.00
CA THR A 83 8.20 -7.28 17.00
C THR A 83 6.93 -6.48 17.28
N THR A 84 6.95 -5.16 17.05
CA THR A 84 5.83 -4.25 17.34
C THR A 84 5.55 -3.33 16.16
N ASN A 85 4.28 -2.95 15.99
CA ASN A 85 3.83 -1.87 15.11
C ASN A 85 2.86 -0.94 15.86
N ALA A 86 2.72 0.30 15.40
CA ALA A 86 1.68 1.22 15.83
C ALA A 86 0.39 1.07 15.00
N THR A 87 -0.74 1.38 15.63
CA THR A 87 -2.02 1.55 14.95
C THR A 87 -2.18 3.01 14.49
N GLN A 88 -2.70 3.22 13.29
CA GLN A 88 -2.91 4.55 12.71
C GLN A 88 -4.40 4.83 12.53
N ILE A 89 -4.78 6.09 12.72
CA ILE A 89 -6.14 6.58 12.47
C ILE A 89 -6.15 7.26 11.11
N PHE A 90 -7.03 6.79 10.21
CA PHE A 90 -7.27 7.42 8.92
C PHE A 90 -8.57 8.23 8.99
N ILE A 91 -8.54 9.46 8.48
CA ILE A 91 -9.70 10.35 8.45
C ILE A 91 -9.88 10.84 7.02
N THR A 92 -11.06 10.61 6.46
CA THR A 92 -11.42 11.07 5.11
C THR A 92 -12.84 11.62 5.16
N GLU A 93 -13.00 12.92 4.93
CA GLU A 93 -14.28 13.61 5.11
C GLU A 93 -15.04 13.79 3.78
N ALA A 94 -16.35 13.57 3.81
CA ALA A 94 -17.28 13.87 2.72
C ALA A 94 -18.25 14.95 3.20
N MET A 95 -18.40 16.04 2.43
CA MET A 95 -19.32 17.13 2.76
C MET A 95 -20.13 17.53 1.53
N VAL A 96 -21.44 17.69 1.71
CA VAL A 96 -22.38 18.16 0.68
C VAL A 96 -23.33 19.18 1.32
N SER A 97 -23.61 20.28 0.61
CA SER A 97 -24.56 21.29 1.08
C SER A 97 -26.00 20.77 1.08
N LYS A 98 -26.80 21.21 2.06
CA LYS A 98 -28.24 20.86 2.19
C LYS A 98 -29.07 21.26 0.97
N VAL A 99 -28.66 22.30 0.24
CA VAL A 99 -29.35 22.74 -0.98
C VAL A 99 -29.05 21.78 -2.14
N LEU A 100 -27.80 21.33 -2.26
CA LEU A 100 -27.41 20.35 -3.27
C LEU A 100 -28.10 18.99 -3.03
N LEU A 101 -28.24 18.57 -1.77
CA LEU A 101 -28.97 17.35 -1.39
C LEU A 101 -30.43 17.32 -1.86
N LYS A 102 -31.07 18.49 -1.99
CA LYS A 102 -32.47 18.62 -2.42
C LYS A 102 -32.61 18.90 -3.92
N ALA A 103 -31.52 19.22 -4.60
CA ALA A 103 -31.55 19.51 -6.03
C ALA A 103 -31.59 18.21 -6.82
N ASN A 104 -32.39 18.18 -7.90
CA ASN A 104 -32.34 17.08 -8.86
C ASN A 104 -31.05 17.19 -9.67
N GLN A 105 -30.14 16.25 -9.49
CA GLN A 105 -28.83 16.21 -10.14
C GLN A 105 -28.70 14.95 -10.98
N TYR A 106 -27.91 15.04 -12.05
CA TYR A 106 -27.48 13.87 -12.81
C TYR A 106 -26.51 13.05 -11.94
N GLY A 107 -26.59 11.73 -11.96
CA GLY A 107 -25.77 10.85 -11.14
C GLY A 107 -26.40 10.43 -9.80
N GLY A 108 -27.65 10.81 -9.53
CA GLY A 108 -28.38 10.41 -8.33
C GLY A 108 -28.10 11.32 -7.13
N ASN A 109 -28.05 10.75 -5.93
CA ASN A 109 -27.82 11.50 -4.70
C ASN A 109 -26.33 11.86 -4.56
N GLU A 110 -26.04 13.16 -4.55
CA GLU A 110 -24.67 13.69 -4.47
C GLU A 110 -23.94 13.24 -3.20
N MET A 111 -24.64 13.02 -2.08
CA MET A 111 -24.01 12.52 -0.87
C MET A 111 -23.51 11.09 -1.01
N GLU A 112 -24.32 10.21 -1.60
CA GLU A 112 -23.93 8.81 -1.84
C GLU A 112 -22.74 8.75 -2.82
N TYR A 113 -22.74 9.62 -3.83
CA TYR A 113 -21.64 9.75 -4.76
C TYR A 113 -20.34 10.19 -4.08
N GLN A 114 -20.40 11.22 -3.23
CA GLN A 114 -19.22 11.70 -2.51
C GLN A 114 -18.74 10.68 -1.47
N ILE A 115 -19.63 10.01 -0.75
CA ILE A 115 -19.27 8.92 0.17
C ILE A 115 -18.60 7.78 -0.59
N GLY A 116 -19.15 7.35 -1.73
CA GLY A 116 -18.58 6.28 -2.54
C GLY A 116 -17.19 6.65 -3.08
N LYS A 117 -17.00 7.90 -3.50
CA LYS A 117 -15.69 8.43 -3.91
C LYS A 117 -14.70 8.43 -2.75
N LYS A 118 -15.10 9.01 -1.62
CA LYS A 118 -14.26 9.16 -0.43
C LYS A 118 -13.89 7.82 0.19
N THR A 119 -14.78 6.84 0.15
CA THR A 119 -14.48 5.46 0.60
C THR A 119 -13.37 4.82 -0.25
N LYS A 120 -13.35 5.07 -1.56
CA LYS A 120 -12.29 4.56 -2.44
C LYS A 120 -10.96 5.27 -2.16
N GLU A 121 -10.97 6.58 -2.00
CA GLU A 121 -9.80 7.38 -1.60
C GLU A 121 -9.25 6.87 -0.25
N HIS A 122 -10.11 6.68 0.74
CA HIS A 122 -9.72 6.17 2.05
C HIS A 122 -9.03 4.80 1.99
N LYS A 123 -9.53 3.88 1.15
CA LYS A 123 -8.87 2.58 0.94
C LYS A 123 -7.50 2.73 0.27
N MET A 124 -7.35 3.68 -0.66
CA MET A 124 -6.06 3.98 -1.28
C MET A 124 -5.07 4.56 -0.26
N ASP A 125 -5.53 5.46 0.63
CA ASP A 125 -4.72 6.00 1.72
C ASP A 125 -4.21 4.89 2.66
N MET A 126 -5.06 3.89 2.95
CA MET A 126 -4.67 2.72 3.74
C MET A 126 -3.57 1.89 3.06
N GLU A 127 -3.66 1.65 1.75
CA GLU A 127 -2.61 0.92 1.02
C GLU A 127 -1.31 1.72 0.94
N TYR A 128 -1.43 3.03 0.75
CA TYR A 128 -0.30 3.94 0.72
C TYR A 128 0.49 3.90 2.04
N ALA A 129 -0.22 3.91 3.18
CA ALA A 129 0.38 3.73 4.49
C ALA A 129 0.95 2.32 4.72
N LEU A 130 0.29 1.27 4.22
CA LEU A 130 0.79 -0.11 4.33
C LEU A 130 2.14 -0.31 3.63
N LEU A 131 2.38 0.42 2.54
CA LEU A 131 3.67 0.44 1.86
C LEU A 131 4.72 1.30 2.58
N GLY A 132 4.32 2.11 3.56
CA GLY A 132 5.20 3.03 4.29
C GLY A 132 5.55 4.29 3.50
N LEU A 133 4.70 4.71 2.57
CA LEU A 133 4.95 5.86 1.69
C LEU A 133 4.51 7.19 2.35
N GLY A 134 5.10 8.31 1.91
CA GLY A 134 4.72 9.67 2.36
C GLY A 134 5.23 10.09 3.74
N ARG A 135 6.18 9.36 4.31
CA ARG A 135 6.80 9.63 5.62
C ARG A 135 8.10 10.41 5.51
N ASP A 136 8.64 10.54 4.30
CA ASP A 136 9.82 11.35 3.96
C ASP A 136 9.63 12.00 2.58
N GLN A 137 10.49 12.97 2.27
CA GLN A 137 10.61 13.54 0.92
C GLN A 137 11.20 12.50 -0.05
N ASP A 138 12.14 11.67 0.41
CA ASP A 138 12.61 10.53 -0.39
C ASP A 138 11.75 9.28 -0.14
N VAL A 139 11.08 8.84 -1.20
CA VAL A 139 10.26 7.61 -1.20
C VAL A 139 11.09 6.38 -0.81
N LYS A 140 12.37 6.35 -1.18
CA LYS A 140 13.28 5.23 -0.89
C LYS A 140 13.59 5.12 0.60
N GLU A 141 13.63 6.24 1.31
CA GLU A 141 13.82 6.27 2.77
C GLU A 141 12.50 6.05 3.52
N SER A 142 11.41 6.63 3.00
CA SER A 142 10.08 6.56 3.61
C SER A 142 9.65 5.12 3.94
N VAL A 143 9.84 4.18 3.01
CA VAL A 143 9.38 2.78 3.15
C VAL A 143 10.06 2.00 4.28
N PHE A 144 11.23 2.46 4.74
CA PHE A 144 12.01 1.79 5.79
C PHE A 144 11.87 2.44 7.17
N LYS A 145 11.15 3.57 7.29
CA LYS A 145 10.97 4.25 8.57
C LYS A 145 10.26 3.35 9.58
N ASP A 146 10.74 3.40 10.82
CA ASP A 146 10.12 2.69 11.94
C ASP A 146 8.75 3.30 12.29
N TYR A 147 7.92 2.57 13.04
CA TYR A 147 6.61 3.05 13.45
C TYR A 147 6.75 4.25 14.39
N ILE A 148 5.77 5.15 14.36
CA ILE A 148 5.66 6.25 15.32
C ILE A 148 4.43 5.98 16.15
N GLN A 149 4.61 5.78 17.45
CA GLN A 149 3.49 5.66 18.36
C GLN A 149 2.86 7.04 18.56
N ALA A 150 1.53 7.11 18.53
CA ALA A 150 0.81 8.35 18.82
C ALA A 150 1.14 8.87 20.23
N GLN A 151 1.44 10.16 20.31
CA GLN A 151 1.69 10.91 21.54
C GLN A 151 0.86 12.21 21.52
N GLU A 152 0.85 12.97 22.61
CA GLU A 152 0.00 14.18 22.74
C GLU A 152 0.16 15.20 21.61
N ALA A 153 1.37 15.31 21.02
CA ALA A 153 1.67 16.24 19.93
C ALA A 153 2.06 15.55 18.60
N THR A 154 2.05 14.22 18.55
CA THR A 154 2.56 13.46 17.40
C THR A 154 1.53 12.43 16.96
N SER A 155 1.11 12.52 15.69
CA SER A 155 0.22 11.54 15.08
C SER A 155 0.91 10.17 15.02
N GLY A 156 0.15 9.11 15.30
CA GLY A 156 0.64 7.74 15.17
C GLY A 156 0.72 7.33 13.70
N GLU A 157 1.85 6.78 13.29
CA GLU A 157 2.10 6.28 11.94
C GLU A 157 2.56 4.83 12.01
N MET A 158 1.92 3.96 11.22
CA MET A 158 2.35 2.57 11.14
C MET A 158 3.63 2.44 10.30
N ALA A 159 4.48 1.47 10.65
CA ALA A 159 5.57 1.07 9.76
C ALA A 159 5.03 0.27 8.56
N GLY A 160 5.66 0.49 7.40
CA GLY A 160 5.32 -0.19 6.17
C GLY A 160 5.88 -1.62 6.07
N PHE A 161 5.43 -2.35 5.06
CA PHE A 161 5.85 -3.73 4.81
C PHE A 161 7.38 -3.88 4.65
N PHE A 162 8.04 -2.94 3.96
CA PHE A 162 9.47 -3.00 3.69
C PHE A 162 10.35 -2.89 4.94
N HIS A 163 9.93 -2.09 5.93
CA HIS A 163 10.59 -2.01 7.24
C HIS A 163 10.69 -3.39 7.91
N TYR A 164 9.59 -4.16 7.92
CA TYR A 164 9.58 -5.50 8.52
C TYR A 164 10.35 -6.54 7.71
N ILE A 165 10.33 -6.46 6.37
CA ILE A 165 11.13 -7.32 5.50
C ILE A 165 12.64 -7.08 5.71
N ALA A 166 13.04 -5.85 6.04
CA ALA A 166 14.43 -5.51 6.31
C ALA A 166 15.01 -6.20 7.56
N LYS A 167 14.18 -6.85 8.40
CA LYS A 167 14.63 -7.63 9.58
C LYS A 167 15.59 -6.85 10.49
N GLY A 168 15.28 -5.58 10.75
CA GLY A 168 16.09 -4.71 11.62
C GLY A 168 17.46 -4.34 11.05
N LYS A 169 17.64 -4.42 9.72
CA LYS A 169 18.83 -3.89 9.04
C LYS A 169 18.58 -2.45 8.63
N ASP A 170 19.52 -1.57 8.96
CA ASP A 170 19.41 -0.13 8.71
C ASP A 170 20.09 0.34 7.41
N SER A 171 21.00 -0.47 6.88
CA SER A 171 21.76 -0.17 5.67
C SER A 171 21.80 -1.34 4.70
N PHE A 172 22.10 -1.04 3.44
CA PHE A 172 22.41 -2.04 2.44
C PHE A 172 23.85 -2.54 2.60
N THR A 173 24.04 -3.85 2.56
CA THR A 173 25.35 -4.52 2.51
C THR A 173 25.26 -5.61 1.46
N ASP A 174 26.22 -5.67 0.53
CA ASP A 174 26.20 -6.61 -0.61
C ASP A 174 24.88 -6.58 -1.41
N ALA A 175 24.38 -5.38 -1.68
CA ALA A 175 23.09 -5.16 -2.34
C ALA A 175 21.86 -5.67 -1.57
N LYS A 176 21.96 -5.80 -0.23
CA LYS A 176 20.87 -6.28 0.62
C LYS A 176 20.63 -5.43 1.86
N ARG A 177 19.36 -5.17 2.15
CA ARG A 177 18.90 -4.70 3.46
C ARG A 177 17.96 -5.74 4.03
N GLY A 178 18.50 -6.65 4.84
CA GLY A 178 17.77 -7.83 5.31
C GLY A 178 17.32 -8.72 4.15
N ASN A 179 16.00 -8.88 3.98
CA ASN A 179 15.43 -9.62 2.85
C ASN A 179 15.10 -8.72 1.64
N VAL A 180 15.36 -7.41 1.72
CA VAL A 180 15.18 -6.48 0.60
C VAL A 180 16.44 -6.43 -0.25
N LEU A 181 16.28 -6.50 -1.57
CA LEU A 181 17.37 -6.53 -2.54
C LEU A 181 17.42 -5.24 -3.34
N ALA A 182 18.63 -4.73 -3.53
CA ALA A 182 18.92 -3.61 -4.42
C ALA A 182 19.49 -4.10 -5.75
N PHE A 183 19.01 -3.52 -6.86
CA PHE A 183 19.43 -3.87 -8.22
C PHE A 183 19.94 -2.65 -9.01
N ASP A 184 20.48 -1.66 -8.32
CA ASP A 184 21.16 -0.52 -8.90
C ASP A 184 22.68 -0.74 -8.97
N GLU A 185 23.40 0.14 -9.65
CA GLU A 185 24.86 0.05 -9.80
C GLU A 185 25.59 0.15 -8.45
N ALA A 186 25.03 0.88 -7.50
CA ALA A 186 25.57 1.08 -6.15
C ALA A 186 25.14 0.00 -5.14
N GLY A 187 24.07 -0.75 -5.43
CA GLY A 187 23.54 -1.77 -4.51
C GLY A 187 22.91 -1.21 -3.24
N ASP A 188 22.46 0.05 -3.24
CA ASP A 188 21.89 0.70 -2.05
C ASP A 188 20.57 1.43 -2.34
N TRP A 189 19.97 1.17 -3.52
CA TRP A 189 18.82 1.89 -4.06
C TRP A 189 19.05 3.39 -4.28
N SER A 190 20.24 3.94 -4.08
CA SER A 190 20.51 5.37 -4.36
C SER A 190 20.60 5.66 -5.86
N GLY A 191 20.97 4.66 -6.66
CA GLY A 191 21.24 4.80 -8.09
C GLY A 191 20.00 4.92 -8.98
N THR A 192 20.27 4.98 -10.29
CA THR A 192 19.25 5.00 -11.34
C THR A 192 18.47 3.68 -11.37
N SER A 193 17.16 3.77 -11.62
CA SER A 193 16.34 2.57 -11.83
C SER A 193 16.87 1.78 -13.02
N THR A 194 17.06 0.48 -12.81
CA THR A 194 17.51 -0.43 -13.85
C THR A 194 16.34 -1.33 -14.26
N GLU A 195 16.32 -1.73 -15.54
CA GLU A 195 15.26 -2.61 -16.05
C GLU A 195 15.30 -3.98 -15.36
N LEU A 196 14.11 -4.54 -15.15
CA LEU A 196 13.94 -5.89 -14.62
C LEU A 196 14.16 -6.90 -15.75
N THR A 197 15.39 -7.39 -15.88
CA THR A 197 15.76 -8.43 -16.85
C THR A 197 15.51 -9.83 -16.28
N GLU A 198 15.42 -10.83 -17.16
CA GLU A 198 15.28 -12.24 -16.75
C GLU A 198 16.42 -12.68 -15.85
N ASP A 199 17.66 -12.21 -16.08
CA ASP A 199 18.81 -12.50 -15.23
C ASP A 199 18.60 -12.03 -13.79
N LYS A 200 18.03 -10.83 -13.59
CA LYS A 200 17.74 -10.31 -12.24
C LYS A 200 16.62 -11.09 -11.57
N LEU A 201 15.57 -11.42 -12.31
CA LEU A 201 14.51 -12.31 -11.81
C LEU A 201 15.09 -13.65 -11.38
N ASN A 202 15.98 -14.23 -12.19
CA ASN A 202 16.61 -15.49 -11.90
C ASN A 202 17.49 -15.44 -10.65
N GLN A 203 18.23 -14.34 -10.45
CA GLN A 203 18.97 -14.09 -9.21
C GLN A 203 18.06 -14.01 -7.98
N ILE A 204 16.86 -13.42 -8.10
CA ILE A 204 15.88 -13.41 -7.01
C ILE A 204 15.38 -14.83 -6.69
N PHE A 205 15.07 -15.62 -7.72
CA PHE A 205 14.48 -16.94 -7.55
C PHE A 205 15.48 -18.01 -7.09
N TYR A 206 16.68 -18.10 -7.68
CA TYR A 206 17.67 -19.13 -7.31
C TYR A 206 18.18 -18.96 -5.88
N ARG A 207 18.18 -17.74 -5.34
CA ARG A 207 18.63 -17.48 -3.97
C ARG A 207 17.65 -18.00 -2.91
N LYS A 208 16.42 -18.34 -3.29
CA LYS A 208 15.37 -18.87 -2.40
C LYS A 208 15.38 -20.40 -2.31
N ILE A 209 16.13 -21.09 -3.18
CA ILE A 209 16.21 -22.56 -3.24
C ILE A 209 17.27 -23.14 -2.27
N PHE A 210 18.18 -22.30 -1.76
CA PHE A 210 19.14 -22.68 -0.72
C PHE A 210 18.74 -22.08 0.64
N PHE A 211 17.60 -22.52 1.18
CA PHE A 211 17.26 -22.43 2.61
C PHE A 211 16.36 -23.60 2.97
#